data_AF-A0A7V0W0W8-F1
#
_entry.id   AF-A0A7V0W0W8-F1
#
_cell.length_a   1.000
_cell.length_b   1.000
_cell.length_c   1.000
_cell.angle_alpha   90.00
_cell.angle_beta   90.00
_cell.angle_gamma   90.00
#
_symmetry.space_group_name_H-M   'P 1'
#
loop_
_entity.id
_entity.type
_entity.pdbx_description
1 polymer ?
#
loop_
_entity_poly.entity_id
_entity_poly.type
_entity_poly.pdbx_seq_one_letter_code
_entity_poly.pdbx_strand_id
1 'polypeptide(L)' 'MANFPTITIEDVSVPKALIGINSLLGWSHTSGGRDEWIRKYFTAERIAEVFAHCIKLGLYGVLGPVYPRL' A
#
# COMPACT_ATOMS: atom_id res chain seq x y z
N MET A 1 -5.79 -18.30 -11.19
CA MET A 1 -5.31 -16.97 -10.80
C MET A 1 -6.47 -16.24 -10.16
N ALA A 2 -6.34 -15.80 -8.91
CA ALA A 2 -7.36 -14.96 -8.30
C ALA A 2 -7.27 -13.58 -8.94
N ASN A 3 -8.29 -13.18 -9.72
CA ASN A 3 -8.41 -11.79 -10.14
C ASN A 3 -9.18 -11.07 -9.05
N PHE A 4 -8.51 -10.22 -8.29
CA PHE A 4 -9.22 -9.29 -7.42
C PHE A 4 -10.27 -8.53 -8.22
N PRO A 5 -11.50 -8.33 -7.69
CA PRO A 5 -12.53 -7.60 -8.39
C PRO A 5 -12.05 -6.21 -8.81
N THR A 6 -12.32 -5.82 -10.05
CA THR A 6 -12.03 -4.48 -10.57
C THR A 6 -13.32 -3.67 -10.70
N ILE A 7 -13.15 -2.36 -10.79
CA ILE A 7 -14.19 -1.40 -11.19
C ILE A 7 -13.60 -0.51 -12.27
N THR A 8 -14.42 -0.15 -13.26
CA THR A 8 -14.04 0.83 -14.27
C THR A 8 -14.55 2.19 -13.82
N ILE A 9 -13.64 3.16 -13.73
CA ILE A 9 -13.94 4.57 -13.50
C ILE A 9 -13.53 5.29 -14.77
N GLU A 10 -14.50 5.87 -15.48
CA GLU A 10 -14.33 6.40 -16.84
C GLU A 10 -13.74 5.33 -17.78
N ASP A 11 -12.52 5.51 -18.27
CA ASP A 11 -11.78 4.58 -19.13
C ASP A 11 -10.67 3.79 -18.39
N VAL A 12 -10.56 3.95 -17.06
CA VAL A 12 -9.52 3.32 -16.25
C VAL A 12 -10.10 2.17 -15.42
N SER A 13 -9.56 0.96 -15.61
CA SER A 13 -9.84 -0.18 -14.74
C SER A 13 -8.95 -0.15 -13.51
N VAL A 14 -9.55 -0.15 -12.32
CA VAL A 14 -8.83 -0.14 -11.04
C VAL A 14 -9.29 -1.29 -10.14
N PRO A 15 -8.44 -1.83 -9.26
CA PRO A 15 -8.85 -2.86 -8.32
C PRO A 15 -9.77 -2.25 -7.26
N LYS A 16 -10.82 -2.98 -6.85
CA LYS A 16 -11.75 -2.55 -5.78
C LYS A 16 -11.09 -2.52 -4.40
N ALA A 17 -9.90 -3.08 -4.26
CA ALA A 17 -9.07 -3.00 -3.06
C ALA A 17 -7.72 -2.36 -3.40
N LEU A 18 -7.24 -1.49 -2.51
CA LEU A 18 -6.01 -0.72 -2.67
C LEU A 18 -4.99 -1.11 -1.61
N ILE A 19 -3.71 -1.00 -1.95
CA ILE A 19 -2.60 -1.15 -1.03
C ILE A 19 -2.48 0.15 -0.21
N GLY A 20 -2.84 0.11 1.08
CA GLY A 20 -2.69 1.24 1.98
C GLY A 20 -1.24 1.39 2.46
N ILE A 21 -0.67 2.59 2.35
CA ILE A 21 0.77 2.80 2.63
C ILE A 21 1.06 3.57 3.92
N ASN A 22 0.06 3.97 4.72
CA ASN A 22 0.28 4.80 5.92
C ASN A 22 1.36 4.23 6.85
N SER A 23 1.25 2.95 7.21
CA SER A 23 2.25 2.30 8.07
C SER A 23 3.62 2.16 7.41
N LEU A 24 3.69 2.21 6.08
CA LEU A 24 4.97 2.10 5.35
C LEU A 24 5.74 3.42 5.34
N LEU A 25 5.13 4.52 5.80
CA LEU A 25 5.76 5.82 5.91
C LEU A 25 6.65 5.97 7.17
N GLY A 26 6.68 4.98 8.05
CA GLY A 26 7.58 5.00 9.21
C GLY A 26 7.04 5.69 10.46
N TRP A 27 5.74 5.97 10.52
CA TRP A 27 5.07 6.63 11.65
C TRP A 27 3.82 5.86 12.10
N SER A 28 3.51 5.98 13.38
CA SER A 28 2.36 5.39 14.05
C SER A 28 1.67 6.42 14.95
N HIS A 29 0.35 6.36 15.00
CA HIS A 29 -0.44 7.11 15.98
C HIS A 29 -0.48 6.45 17.37
N THR A 30 0.22 5.32 17.55
CA THR A 30 0.16 4.53 18.79
C THR A 30 1.26 4.92 19.79
N SER A 31 2.54 4.84 19.39
CA SER A 31 3.67 5.17 20.27
C SER A 31 4.99 5.27 19.48
N GLY A 32 6.00 5.90 20.08
CA GLY A 32 7.36 5.93 19.52
C GLY A 32 7.99 4.54 19.36
N GLY A 33 7.70 3.60 20.27
CA GLY A 33 8.15 2.21 20.12
C GLY A 33 7.52 1.53 18.89
N ARG A 34 6.31 1.93 18.50
CA ARG A 34 5.68 1.43 17.26
C ARG A 34 6.32 2.04 16.02
N ASP A 35 6.74 3.31 16.06
CA ASP A 35 7.53 3.93 14.98
C ASP A 35 8.84 3.18 14.75
N GLU A 36 9.59 2.92 15.82
CA GLU A 36 10.86 2.18 15.76
C GLU A 36 10.66 0.77 15.19
N TRP A 37 9.61 0.08 15.63
CA TRP A 37 9.25 -1.23 15.10
C TRP A 37 8.97 -1.16 13.59
N ILE A 38 8.15 -0.20 13.15
CA ILE A 38 7.82 -0.02 11.72
C ILE A 38 9.11 0.19 10.92
N ARG A 39 9.95 1.14 11.32
CA ARG A 39 11.19 1.48 10.60
C ARG A 39 12.18 0.32 10.57
N LYS A 40 12.20 -0.51 11.62
CA LYS A 40 13.06 -1.70 11.70
C LYS A 40 12.61 -2.83 10.78
N TYR A 41 11.30 -3.03 10.61
CA TYR A 41 10.77 -4.20 9.91
C TYR A 41 10.31 -3.94 8.48
N PHE A 42 9.80 -2.74 8.17
CA PHE A 42 9.34 -2.36 6.84
C PHE A 42 10.47 -1.69 6.05
N THR A 43 11.49 -2.46 5.70
CA THR A 43 12.55 -2.02 4.78
C THR A 43 12.04 -1.94 3.35
N ALA A 44 12.75 -1.23 2.48
CA ALA A 44 12.35 -1.08 1.07
C ALA A 44 12.20 -2.45 0.36
N GLU A 45 13.08 -3.40 0.64
CA GLU A 45 13.06 -4.74 0.07
C GLU A 45 11.80 -5.51 0.50
N ARG A 46 11.48 -5.47 1.79
CA ARG A 46 10.29 -6.14 2.34
C ARG A 46 9.00 -5.50 1.86
N ILE A 47 8.98 -4.17 1.73
CA ILE A 47 7.85 -3.45 1.14
C ILE A 47 7.67 -3.89 -0.32
N ALA A 48 8.74 -3.99 -1.10
CA ALA A 48 8.70 -4.44 -2.48
C ALA A 48 8.18 -5.89 -2.60
N GLU A 49 8.57 -6.79 -1.69
CA GLU A 49 8.05 -8.16 -1.62
C GLU A 49 6.53 -8.19 -1.42
N VAL A 50 6.00 -7.37 -0.51
CA VAL A 50 4.55 -7.23 -0.28
C VAL A 50 3.86 -6.74 -1.54
N PHE A 51 4.39 -5.71 -2.19
CA PHE A 51 3.80 -5.15 -3.41
C PHE A 51 3.81 -6.15 -4.56
N ALA A 52 4.92 -6.87 -4.75
CA ALA A 52 5.01 -7.92 -5.75
C ALA A 52 3.99 -9.04 -5.51
N HIS A 53 3.73 -9.40 -4.25
CA HIS A 53 2.69 -10.35 -3.90
C HIS A 53 1.28 -9.81 -4.19
N CYS A 54 0.98 -8.57 -3.80
CA CYS A 54 -0.28 -7.89 -4.12
C CYS A 54 -0.55 -7.85 -5.63
N ILE A 55 0.44 -7.48 -6.44
CA ILE A 55 0.31 -7.39 -7.90
C ILE A 55 -0.01 -8.76 -8.50
N LYS A 56 0.60 -9.85 -7.99
CA LYS A 56 0.28 -11.23 -8.43
C LYS A 56 -1.17 -11.62 -8.16
N LEU A 57 -1.82 -10.99 -7.17
CA LEU A 57 -3.24 -11.18 -6.86
C LEU A 57 -4.15 -10.23 -7.66
N GLY A 58 -3.60 -9.31 -8.46
CA GLY A 58 -4.36 -8.29 -9.18
C GLY A 58 -4.61 -7.01 -8.38
N LEU A 59 -3.88 -6.80 -7.27
CA LEU A 59 -3.89 -5.55 -6.49
C LEU A 59 -2.71 -4.68 -6.92
N TYR A 60 -2.97 -3.69 -7.76
CA TYR A 60 -1.94 -2.79 -8.32
C TYR A 60 -2.22 -1.30 -8.05
N GLY A 61 -3.28 -0.98 -7.31
CA GLY A 61 -3.61 0.40 -6.88
C GLY A 61 -3.10 0.68 -5.47
N VAL A 62 -2.60 1.90 -5.23
CA VAL A 62 -2.07 2.36 -3.93
C VAL A 62 -2.94 3.49 -3.39
N LEU A 63 -3.31 3.42 -2.11
CA LEU A 63 -3.90 4.54 -1.37
C LEU A 63 -2.79 5.28 -0.62
N GLY A 64 -2.37 6.41 -1.17
CA GLY A 64 -1.32 7.26 -0.61
C GLY A 64 -1.80 8.66 -0.21
N PRO A 65 -0.93 9.45 0.45
CA PRO A 65 -1.21 10.86 0.72
C PRO A 65 -1.31 11.65 -0.57
N VAL A 66 -2.13 12.71 -0.58
CA VAL A 66 -2.20 13.64 -1.71
C VAL A 66 -0.91 14.45 -1.79
N TYR A 67 -0.31 14.53 -2.98
CA TYR A 67 0.87 15.37 -3.25
C TYR A 67 0.66 16.18 -4.54
N PRO A 68 0.82 17.53 -4.52
CA PRO A 68 1.12 18.36 -3.36
C PRO A 68 0.01 18.27 -2.31
N ARG A 69 0.36 18.54 -1.04
CA ARG A 69 -0.64 18.61 0.04
C ARG A 69 -1.63 19.73 -0.30
N LEU A 70 -2.92 19.48 -0.10
CA LEU A 70 -3.97 20.49 -0.21
C LEU A 70 -3.75 21.62 0.80
#